data_AF-A0A6L1L053-F1
#
_entry.id   AF-A0A6L1L053-F1
#
_cell.length_a   1.000
_cell.length_b   1.000
_cell.length_c   1.000
_cell.angle_alpha   90.00
_cell.angle_beta   90.00
_cell.angle_gamma   90.00
#
_symmetry.space_group_name_H-M   'P 1'
#
loop_
_entity.id
_entity.type
_entity.pdbx_description
1 polymer ?
#
loop_
_entity_poly.entity_id
_entity_poly.type
_entity_poly.pdbx_seq_one_letter_code
_entity_poly.pdbx_strand_id
1 'polypeptide(L)'
;MESFEDVLYFFVDESGDMDFSEKGSKYYMFSFLVKKRPFKLHEAISSYRYSLLERNLNPLNNRLDIEKFHACEDNKHIREHLFNLISKFEDNDIQIYSYILEKPKVMPEKIKEKSNFYAENLSYAIIKLLEKLKISKNFIVVTDNLPVQKNKQTQIKAIKNGVNTYITNNNLNIRYDIFHHCSASSVNLQLIDYINWAIQRKYEKNDIFFYEKIKKYILDEEIVTKERIIKYY
;
A
#
# COMPACT_ATOMS: atom_id res chain seq x y z
N MET A 1 23.04 -11.05 -19.61
CA MET A 1 21.71 -10.41 -19.61
C MET A 1 21.12 -10.70 -18.24
N GLU A 2 20.71 -9.68 -17.47
CA GLU A 2 19.93 -9.93 -16.24
C GLU A 2 18.60 -10.59 -16.65
N SER A 3 18.22 -11.71 -16.03
CA SER A 3 16.93 -12.35 -16.27
C SER A 3 15.83 -11.50 -15.61
N PHE A 4 14.90 -10.99 -16.43
CA PHE A 4 13.75 -10.20 -15.96
C PHE A 4 12.81 -10.96 -15.00
N GLU A 5 13.00 -12.27 -14.85
CA GLU A 5 12.20 -13.16 -14.00
C GLU A 5 12.37 -12.90 -12.50
N ASP A 6 13.44 -12.21 -12.09
CA ASP A 6 13.83 -12.09 -10.68
C ASP A 6 13.56 -10.70 -10.06
N VAL A 7 12.84 -9.82 -10.76
CA VAL A 7 12.47 -8.47 -10.26
C VAL A 7 11.29 -8.54 -9.30
N LEU A 8 11.43 -7.94 -8.11
CA LEU A 8 10.34 -7.77 -7.16
C LEU A 8 9.54 -6.48 -7.45
N TYR A 9 8.23 -6.55 -7.31
CA TYR A 9 7.33 -5.40 -7.40
C TYR A 9 6.73 -5.12 -6.03
N PHE A 10 6.82 -3.86 -5.58
CA PHE A 10 6.22 -3.37 -4.35
C PHE A 10 5.12 -2.38 -4.72
N PHE A 11 3.86 -2.82 -4.67
CA PHE A 11 2.72 -1.92 -4.79
C PHE A 11 2.40 -1.34 -3.42
N VAL A 12 2.24 -0.02 -3.31
CA VAL A 12 2.11 0.67 -2.02
C VAL A 12 0.84 1.50 -1.99
N ASP A 13 0.16 1.45 -0.84
CA ASP A 13 -0.97 2.33 -0.52
C ASP A 13 -0.79 3.00 0.86
N GLU A 14 -1.44 4.15 1.04
CA GLU A 14 -1.43 4.99 2.23
C GLU A 14 -2.78 4.89 2.96
N SER A 15 -2.79 4.70 4.29
CA SER A 15 -4.02 4.87 5.06
C SER A 15 -3.82 5.67 6.35
N GLY A 16 -4.90 6.33 6.77
CA GLY A 16 -4.87 7.38 7.77
C GLY A 16 -4.85 8.76 7.14
N ASP A 17 -5.17 9.79 7.93
CA ASP A 17 -5.18 11.18 7.49
C ASP A 17 -4.02 11.97 8.08
N MET A 18 -3.74 13.12 7.44
CA MET A 18 -2.76 14.10 7.90
C MET A 18 -3.37 15.11 8.91
N ASP A 19 -4.39 14.70 9.67
CA ASP A 19 -4.93 15.46 10.82
C ASP A 19 -4.44 14.81 12.12
N PHE A 20 -3.48 15.44 12.79
CA PHE A 20 -2.85 14.89 13.99
C PHE A 20 -3.61 15.22 15.28
N SER A 21 -4.83 15.75 15.19
CA SER A 21 -5.74 15.97 16.33
C SER A 21 -6.53 14.70 16.71
N GLU A 22 -7.25 14.75 17.84
CA GLU A 22 -8.21 13.71 18.26
C GLU A 22 -9.29 13.35 17.22
N LYS A 23 -9.53 14.22 16.23
CA LYS A 23 -10.58 14.03 15.21
C LYS A 23 -10.10 13.21 14.01
N GLY A 24 -8.79 13.14 13.78
CA GLY A 24 -8.20 12.36 12.71
C GLY A 24 -8.07 10.88 13.07
N SER A 25 -7.56 10.10 12.13
CA SER A 25 -7.14 8.71 12.35
C SER A 25 -6.12 8.61 13.51
N LYS A 26 -6.13 7.51 14.27
CA LYS A 26 -5.14 7.24 15.32
C LYS A 26 -3.82 6.73 14.74
N TYR A 27 -3.86 6.15 13.56
CA TYR A 27 -2.71 5.58 12.87
C TYR A 27 -2.50 6.26 11.50
N TYR A 28 -1.26 6.21 11.05
CA TYR A 28 -0.84 6.53 9.69
C TYR A 28 0.00 5.37 9.18
N MET A 29 -0.31 4.84 8.00
CA MET A 29 0.22 3.56 7.54
C MET A 29 0.67 3.62 6.07
N PHE A 30 1.74 2.88 5.78
CA PHE A 30 2.06 2.47 4.41
C PHE A 30 2.03 0.95 4.34
N SER A 31 1.15 0.41 3.51
CA SER A 31 1.06 -1.03 3.28
C SER A 31 1.63 -1.38 1.91
N PHE A 32 2.38 -2.48 1.86
CA PHE A 32 3.13 -2.95 0.69
C PHE A 32 2.63 -4.33 0.28
N LEU A 33 2.21 -4.47 -0.97
CA LEU A 33 1.96 -5.74 -1.64
C LEU A 33 3.18 -6.10 -2.49
N VAL A 34 3.97 -7.05 -1.99
CA VAL A 34 5.15 -7.60 -2.66
C VAL A 34 4.76 -8.73 -3.59
N LYS A 35 5.15 -8.66 -4.86
CA LYS A 35 4.86 -9.66 -5.90
C LYS A 35 6.05 -9.86 -6.84
N LYS A 36 6.08 -11.01 -7.51
CA LYS A 36 6.92 -11.26 -8.71
C LYS A 36 6.02 -11.45 -9.93
N ARG A 37 6.58 -11.38 -11.15
CA ARG A 37 5.85 -11.77 -12.36
C ARG A 37 5.89 -13.31 -12.53
N PRO A 38 4.88 -13.92 -13.17
CA PRO A 38 3.63 -13.32 -13.66
C PRO A 38 2.67 -12.96 -12.51
N PHE A 39 1.94 -11.86 -12.64
CA PHE A 39 0.95 -11.45 -11.64
C PHE A 39 -0.29 -12.34 -11.69
N LYS A 40 -0.30 -13.41 -10.89
CA LYS A 40 -1.45 -14.30 -10.72
C LYS A 40 -2.73 -13.51 -10.34
N LEU A 41 -3.88 -14.09 -10.71
CA LEU A 41 -5.23 -13.56 -10.50
C LEU A 41 -5.55 -12.19 -11.13
N HIS A 42 -4.59 -11.52 -11.79
CA HIS A 42 -4.81 -10.21 -12.43
C HIS A 42 -5.98 -10.24 -13.42
N GLU A 43 -6.04 -11.24 -14.29
CA GLU A 43 -7.14 -11.43 -15.23
C GLU A 43 -8.48 -11.63 -14.51
N ALA A 44 -8.56 -12.55 -13.55
CA ALA A 44 -9.80 -12.83 -12.81
C ALA A 44 -10.38 -11.59 -12.12
N ILE A 45 -9.53 -10.74 -11.54
CA ILE A 45 -9.95 -9.48 -10.90
C ILE A 45 -10.39 -8.45 -11.96
N SER A 46 -9.63 -8.31 -13.06
CA SER A 46 -10.02 -7.45 -14.19
C SER A 46 -11.39 -7.85 -14.77
N SER A 47 -11.58 -9.15 -15.04
CA SER A 47 -12.83 -9.71 -15.55
C SER A 47 -14.00 -9.47 -14.61
N TYR A 48 -13.79 -9.55 -13.29
CA TYR A 48 -14.86 -9.24 -12.33
C TYR A 48 -15.36 -7.79 -12.46
N ARG A 49 -14.47 -6.81 -12.74
CA ARG A 49 -14.88 -5.43 -13.02
C ARG A 49 -15.76 -5.32 -14.26
N TYR A 50 -15.41 -6.02 -15.34
CA TYR A 50 -16.24 -6.09 -16.55
C TYR A 50 -17.60 -6.75 -16.26
N SER A 51 -17.64 -7.85 -15.48
CA SER A 51 -18.90 -8.46 -15.06
C SER A 51 -19.79 -7.56 -14.18
N LEU A 52 -19.21 -6.58 -13.48
CA LEU A 52 -19.99 -5.54 -12.79
C LEU A 52 -20.53 -4.49 -13.77
N LEU A 53 -19.74 -4.08 -14.76
CA LEU A 53 -20.20 -3.18 -15.83
C LEU A 53 -21.31 -3.81 -16.69
N GLU A 54 -21.21 -5.11 -17.00
CA GLU A 54 -22.21 -5.86 -17.78
C GLU A 54 -23.56 -5.96 -17.07
N ARG A 55 -23.59 -6.00 -15.72
CA ARG A 55 -24.85 -5.96 -14.95
C ARG A 55 -25.66 -4.69 -15.17
N ASN A 56 -25.01 -3.60 -15.61
CA ASN A 56 -25.64 -2.31 -15.89
C ASN A 56 -26.37 -2.25 -17.24
N LEU A 57 -26.22 -3.29 -18.06
CA LEU A 57 -26.96 -3.46 -19.30
C LEU A 57 -28.41 -3.92 -19.05
N ASN A 58 -28.74 -4.35 -17.83
CA ASN A 58 -30.12 -4.66 -17.45
C ASN A 58 -30.89 -3.36 -17.14
N PRO A 59 -31.97 -3.03 -17.89
CA PRO A 59 -32.71 -1.78 -17.74
C PRO A 59 -33.49 -1.64 -16.42
N LEU A 60 -33.59 -2.70 -15.61
CA LEU A 60 -34.33 -2.70 -14.34
C LEU A 60 -33.46 -2.37 -13.11
N ASN A 61 -32.14 -2.20 -13.27
CA ASN A 61 -31.20 -1.95 -12.17
C ASN A 61 -30.50 -0.58 -12.30
N ASN A 62 -30.15 0.00 -11.16
CA ASN A 62 -29.24 1.16 -11.11
C ASN A 62 -27.89 0.78 -11.72
N ARG A 63 -27.35 1.66 -12.58
CA ARG A 63 -26.07 1.45 -13.27
C ARG A 63 -24.89 1.71 -12.31
N LEU A 64 -24.05 0.69 -12.09
CA LEU A 64 -22.78 0.72 -11.35
C LEU A 64 -21.62 1.14 -12.27
N ASP A 65 -21.48 2.44 -12.52
CA ASP A 65 -20.33 2.95 -13.29
C ASP A 65 -19.02 2.77 -12.47
N ILE A 66 -18.24 1.72 -12.78
CA ILE A 66 -17.07 1.31 -12.01
C ILE A 66 -15.77 1.32 -12.84
N GLU A 67 -15.01 2.40 -12.70
CA GLU A 67 -13.69 2.56 -13.31
C GLU A 67 -12.63 1.67 -12.65
N LYS A 68 -12.62 1.63 -11.31
CA LYS A 68 -11.66 0.91 -10.46
C LYS A 68 -12.34 0.36 -9.21
N PHE A 69 -11.73 -0.62 -8.55
CA PHE A 69 -12.08 -0.98 -7.17
C PHE A 69 -11.43 0.00 -6.18
N HIS A 70 -12.14 0.33 -5.10
CA HIS A 70 -11.66 1.16 -3.99
C HIS A 70 -12.44 0.83 -2.71
N ALA A 71 -11.78 0.28 -1.69
CA ALA A 71 -12.44 -0.39 -0.56
C ALA A 71 -13.31 0.52 0.31
N CYS A 72 -13.04 1.82 0.33
CA CYS A 72 -13.89 2.81 1.01
C CYS A 72 -15.19 3.11 0.27
N GLU A 73 -15.18 3.06 -1.07
CA GLU A 73 -16.33 3.37 -1.93
C GLU A 73 -17.17 2.12 -2.24
N ASP A 74 -16.52 0.96 -2.38
CA ASP A 74 -17.14 -0.29 -2.77
C ASP A 74 -18.14 -0.82 -1.72
N ASN A 75 -19.28 -1.32 -2.22
CA ASN A 75 -20.30 -1.93 -1.38
C ASN A 75 -19.83 -3.27 -0.78
N LYS A 76 -20.57 -3.78 0.21
CA LYS A 76 -20.23 -5.02 0.92
C LYS A 76 -20.03 -6.23 -0.01
N HIS A 77 -20.84 -6.39 -1.06
CA HIS A 77 -20.75 -7.54 -1.96
C HIS A 77 -19.52 -7.49 -2.86
N ILE A 78 -19.16 -6.29 -3.37
CA ILE A 78 -17.92 -6.09 -4.12
C ILE A 78 -16.73 -6.37 -3.20
N ARG A 79 -16.76 -5.85 -1.96
CA ARG A 79 -15.71 -6.12 -0.97
C ARG A 79 -15.52 -7.61 -0.69
N GLU A 80 -16.60 -8.31 -0.35
CA GLU A 80 -16.56 -9.76 -0.11
C GLU A 80 -16.04 -10.54 -1.32
N HIS A 81 -16.41 -10.15 -2.54
CA HIS A 81 -15.90 -10.80 -3.75
C HIS A 81 -14.39 -10.58 -3.93
N LEU A 82 -13.91 -9.34 -3.81
CA LEU A 82 -12.48 -9.02 -3.93
C LEU A 82 -11.64 -9.74 -2.86
N PHE A 83 -12.05 -9.71 -1.59
CA PHE A 83 -11.32 -10.44 -0.55
C PHE A 83 -11.38 -11.97 -0.74
N ASN A 84 -12.44 -12.51 -1.35
CA ASN A 84 -12.52 -13.92 -1.73
C ASN A 84 -11.66 -14.25 -2.99
N LEU A 85 -11.27 -13.27 -3.80
CA LEU A 85 -10.23 -13.43 -4.82
C LEU A 85 -8.83 -13.34 -4.20
N ILE A 86 -8.60 -12.37 -3.30
CA ILE A 86 -7.32 -12.23 -2.58
C ILE A 86 -7.00 -13.49 -1.77
N SER A 87 -7.98 -14.10 -1.10
CA SER A 87 -7.76 -15.33 -0.32
C SER A 87 -7.42 -16.57 -1.15
N LYS A 88 -7.40 -16.48 -2.49
CA LYS A 88 -7.02 -17.56 -3.42
C LYS A 88 -5.57 -17.47 -3.91
N PHE A 89 -4.81 -16.44 -3.54
CA PHE A 89 -3.37 -16.43 -3.82
C PHE A 89 -2.68 -17.59 -3.09
N GLU A 90 -1.70 -18.21 -3.75
CA GLU A 90 -0.78 -19.12 -3.08
C GLU A 90 0.13 -18.32 -2.13
N ASP A 91 0.61 -18.95 -1.06
CA ASP A 91 1.39 -18.24 -0.03
C ASP A 91 2.74 -17.68 -0.54
N ASN A 92 3.18 -18.15 -1.72
CA ASN A 92 4.38 -17.68 -2.44
C ASN A 92 4.09 -16.69 -3.58
N ASP A 93 2.82 -16.35 -3.86
CA ASP A 93 2.43 -15.39 -4.91
C ASP A 93 2.56 -13.94 -4.43
N ILE A 94 2.23 -13.69 -3.16
CA ILE A 94 2.15 -12.37 -2.55
C ILE A 94 2.72 -12.39 -1.12
N GLN A 95 3.34 -11.28 -0.72
CA GLN A 95 3.63 -10.99 0.69
C GLN A 95 3.15 -9.58 1.02
N ILE A 96 2.64 -9.37 2.23
CA ILE A 96 2.10 -8.11 2.71
C ILE A 96 2.97 -7.60 3.85
N TYR A 97 3.43 -6.36 3.78
CA TYR A 97 4.10 -5.68 4.88
C TYR A 97 3.41 -4.36 5.17
N SER A 98 3.11 -4.07 6.44
CA SER A 98 2.56 -2.78 6.84
C SER A 98 3.50 -2.07 7.80
N TYR A 99 3.97 -0.90 7.35
CA TYR A 99 4.58 0.10 8.21
C TYR A 99 3.47 0.86 8.93
N ILE A 100 3.50 0.85 10.26
CA ILE A 100 2.45 1.46 11.09
C ILE A 100 3.07 2.49 12.02
N LEU A 101 2.64 3.73 11.85
CA LEU A 101 2.94 4.83 12.75
C LEU A 101 1.69 5.09 13.59
N GLU A 102 1.83 5.03 14.91
CA GLU A 102 0.86 5.65 15.81
C GLU A 102 1.00 7.17 15.70
N LYS A 103 -0.13 7.86 15.63
CA LYS A 103 -0.24 9.26 16.02
C LYS A 103 -0.21 9.29 17.57
N PRO A 104 -0.55 10.39 18.26
CA PRO A 104 -0.04 10.66 19.62
C PRO A 104 1.45 10.47 19.98
N LYS A 105 2.31 9.98 19.07
CA LYS A 105 3.74 9.69 19.30
C LYS A 105 4.69 10.31 18.26
N VAL A 106 4.16 11.02 17.26
CA VAL A 106 4.93 11.81 16.29
C VAL A 106 5.27 13.19 16.85
N MET A 107 6.55 13.56 16.84
CA MET A 107 6.94 14.86 17.38
C MET A 107 6.39 16.02 16.52
N PRO A 108 5.77 17.08 17.10
CA PRO A 108 5.05 18.10 16.34
C PRO A 108 5.87 18.83 15.27
N GLU A 109 7.20 18.92 15.40
CA GLU A 109 8.06 19.51 14.38
C GLU A 109 8.15 18.66 13.11
N LYS A 110 7.91 17.34 13.18
CA LYS A 110 7.91 16.43 12.02
C LYS A 110 6.66 16.55 11.14
N ILE A 111 5.56 17.10 11.65
CA ILE A 111 4.28 17.23 10.92
C ILE A 111 4.08 18.63 10.29
N LYS A 112 5.02 19.56 10.50
CA LYS A 112 4.94 20.94 10.00
C LYS A 112 4.81 21.03 8.48
N GLU A 113 5.50 20.17 7.75
CA GLU A 113 5.42 20.10 6.29
C GLU A 113 4.95 18.71 5.85
N LYS A 114 3.66 18.59 5.49
CA LYS A 114 3.02 17.32 5.11
C LYS A 114 3.75 16.60 3.96
N SER A 115 4.36 17.34 3.04
CA SER A 115 5.16 16.79 1.94
C SER A 115 6.44 16.09 2.41
N ASN A 116 7.18 16.68 3.35
CA ASN A 116 8.35 16.02 3.94
C ASN A 116 7.94 14.87 4.85
N PHE A 117 6.88 15.03 5.65
CA PHE A 117 6.35 13.94 6.47
C PHE A 117 6.00 12.71 5.61
N TYR A 118 5.27 12.88 4.51
CA TYR A 118 4.97 11.80 3.57
C TYR A 118 6.26 11.16 3.03
N ALA A 119 7.18 11.96 2.49
CA ALA A 119 8.38 11.46 1.82
C ALA A 119 9.37 10.77 2.77
N GLU A 120 9.57 11.31 3.98
CA GLU A 120 10.41 10.70 5.02
C GLU A 120 9.83 9.34 5.46
N ASN A 121 8.53 9.28 5.78
CA ASN A 121 7.92 8.04 6.26
C ASN A 121 7.81 6.98 5.16
N LEU A 122 7.47 7.34 3.91
CA LEU A 122 7.46 6.38 2.80
C LEU A 122 8.87 5.86 2.50
N SER A 123 9.88 6.74 2.50
CA SER A 123 11.27 6.31 2.32
C SER A 123 11.72 5.34 3.42
N TYR A 124 11.35 5.61 4.66
CA TYR A 124 11.73 4.76 5.79
C TYR A 124 10.94 3.44 5.80
N ALA A 125 9.67 3.45 5.40
CA ALA A 125 8.85 2.27 5.22
C ALA A 125 9.39 1.34 4.11
N ILE A 126 9.84 1.91 2.98
CA ILE A 126 10.56 1.15 1.95
C ILE A 126 11.83 0.52 2.54
N ILE A 127 12.67 1.29 3.24
CA ILE A 127 13.90 0.77 3.87
C ILE A 127 13.60 -0.40 4.83
N LYS A 128 12.56 -0.29 5.66
CA LYS A 128 12.15 -1.36 6.58
C LYS A 128 11.71 -2.64 5.85
N LEU A 129 11.00 -2.51 4.73
CA LEU A 129 10.70 -3.64 3.87
C LEU A 129 11.97 -4.27 3.27
N LEU A 130 12.92 -3.46 2.78
CA LEU A 130 14.19 -3.95 2.22
C LEU A 130 15.00 -4.73 3.26
N GLU A 131 15.03 -4.25 4.52
CA GLU A 131 15.66 -4.94 5.66
C GLU A 131 15.00 -6.30 5.94
N LYS A 132 13.66 -6.36 6.04
CA LYS A 132 12.92 -7.61 6.31
C LYS A 132 13.06 -8.64 5.18
N LEU A 133 13.04 -8.19 3.93
CA LEU A 133 13.25 -9.05 2.76
C LEU A 133 14.72 -9.47 2.57
N LYS A 134 15.67 -8.85 3.30
CA LYS A 134 17.13 -8.99 3.08
C LYS A 134 17.47 -8.80 1.60
N ILE A 135 17.06 -7.64 1.06
CA ILE A 135 16.99 -7.42 -0.39
C ILE A 135 18.33 -7.72 -1.08
N SER A 136 18.25 -8.53 -2.14
CA SER A 136 19.39 -8.98 -2.96
C SER A 136 19.06 -8.96 -4.46
N LYS A 137 17.90 -8.41 -4.82
CA LYS A 137 17.35 -8.40 -6.17
C LYS A 137 16.91 -6.98 -6.57
N ASN A 138 16.85 -6.74 -7.88
CA ASN A 138 16.29 -5.51 -8.42
C ASN A 138 14.80 -5.41 -8.06
N PHE A 139 14.30 -4.19 -7.78
CA PHE A 139 12.91 -4.00 -7.37
C PHE A 139 12.26 -2.74 -7.96
N ILE A 140 10.94 -2.76 -8.10
CA ILE A 140 10.16 -1.64 -8.61
C ILE A 140 9.08 -1.27 -7.60
N VAL A 141 9.07 -0.02 -7.15
CA VAL A 141 8.01 0.54 -6.30
C VAL A 141 6.96 1.20 -7.19
N VAL A 142 5.68 0.88 -6.96
CA VAL A 142 4.55 1.53 -7.63
C VAL A 142 3.57 2.01 -6.57
N THR A 143 3.21 3.28 -6.62
CA THR A 143 2.29 3.97 -5.70
C THR A 143 1.17 4.65 -6.51
N ASP A 144 0.07 5.03 -5.86
CA ASP A 144 -0.92 5.92 -6.51
C ASP A 144 -0.33 7.33 -6.74
N ASN A 145 -1.04 8.17 -7.47
CA ASN A 145 -0.70 9.57 -7.71
C ASN A 145 -0.73 10.38 -6.41
N LEU A 146 0.42 10.99 -6.07
CA LEU A 146 0.55 11.93 -4.96
C LEU A 146 -0.43 13.13 -5.14
N PRO A 147 -1.27 13.46 -4.14
CA PRO A 147 -2.31 14.49 -4.29
C PRO A 147 -1.79 15.91 -4.61
N VAL A 148 -0.55 16.24 -4.22
CA VAL A 148 -0.01 17.61 -4.27
C VAL A 148 1.05 17.74 -5.36
N GLN A 149 0.61 18.09 -6.58
CA GLN A 149 1.49 18.22 -7.75
C GLN A 149 2.67 19.19 -7.55
N LYS A 150 2.47 20.30 -6.82
CA LYS A 150 3.50 21.35 -6.61
C LYS A 150 4.81 20.84 -5.99
N ASN A 151 4.77 19.80 -5.16
CA ASN A 151 5.94 19.27 -4.45
C ASN A 151 6.37 17.86 -4.94
N LYS A 152 5.73 17.30 -5.99
CA LYS A 152 5.92 15.91 -6.44
C LYS A 152 7.38 15.56 -6.75
N GLN A 153 8.11 16.42 -7.47
CA GLN A 153 9.52 16.17 -7.80
C GLN A 153 10.43 16.16 -6.55
N THR A 154 10.20 17.09 -5.61
CA THR A 154 10.96 17.17 -4.36
C THR A 154 10.72 15.95 -3.48
N GLN A 155 9.47 15.48 -3.37
CA GLN A 155 9.10 14.26 -2.66
C GLN A 155 9.77 13.03 -3.27
N ILE A 156 9.70 12.86 -4.60
CA ILE A 156 10.38 11.77 -5.33
C ILE A 156 11.88 11.79 -5.05
N LYS A 157 12.51 12.97 -5.09
CA LYS A 157 13.95 13.11 -4.79
C LYS A 157 14.27 12.71 -3.35
N ALA A 158 13.47 13.13 -2.37
CA ALA A 158 13.66 12.77 -0.97
C ALA A 158 13.55 11.25 -0.75
N ILE A 159 12.54 10.58 -1.35
CA ILE A 159 12.38 9.12 -1.28
C ILE A 159 13.56 8.40 -1.92
N LYS A 160 13.96 8.80 -3.15
CA LYS A 160 15.12 8.21 -3.83
C LYS A 160 16.43 8.43 -3.06
N ASN A 161 16.61 9.57 -2.39
CA ASN A 161 17.79 9.83 -1.57
C ASN A 161 17.91 8.85 -0.39
N GLY A 162 16.81 8.54 0.31
CA GLY A 162 16.82 7.58 1.42
C GLY A 162 17.13 6.16 0.94
N VAL A 163 16.48 5.72 -0.15
CA VAL A 163 16.76 4.40 -0.76
C VAL A 163 18.20 4.30 -1.27
N ASN A 164 18.74 5.33 -1.93
CA ASN A 164 20.15 5.39 -2.36
C ASN A 164 21.13 5.31 -1.18
N THR A 165 20.82 5.99 -0.07
CA THR A 165 21.63 5.95 1.15
C THR A 165 21.66 4.52 1.72
N TYR A 166 20.51 3.86 1.78
CA TYR A 166 20.42 2.46 2.23
C TYR A 166 21.22 1.50 1.34
N ILE A 167 21.07 1.60 0.02
CA ILE A 167 21.79 0.77 -0.96
C ILE A 167 23.31 0.94 -0.82
N THR A 168 23.78 2.19 -0.72
CA THR A 168 25.20 2.52 -0.55
C THR A 168 25.75 1.97 0.77
N ASN A 169 25.06 2.23 1.90
CA ASN A 169 25.53 1.82 3.23
C ASN A 169 25.59 0.29 3.41
N ASN A 170 24.75 -0.46 2.69
CA ASN A 170 24.74 -1.92 2.70
C ASN A 170 25.55 -2.55 1.55
N ASN A 171 26.26 -1.73 0.76
CA ASN A 171 27.08 -2.14 -0.39
C ASN A 171 26.32 -3.04 -1.39
N LEU A 172 25.06 -2.71 -1.67
CA LEU A 172 24.17 -3.52 -2.50
C LEU A 172 24.32 -3.15 -3.99
N ASN A 173 24.60 -4.15 -4.83
CA ASN A 173 24.61 -3.99 -6.29
C ASN A 173 23.23 -4.31 -6.88
N ILE A 174 22.24 -3.44 -6.63
CA ILE A 174 20.86 -3.59 -7.11
C ILE A 174 20.36 -2.31 -7.77
N ARG A 175 19.44 -2.47 -8.73
CA ARG A 175 18.71 -1.40 -9.41
C ARG A 175 17.29 -1.29 -8.85
N TYR A 176 16.78 -0.06 -8.81
CA TYR A 176 15.38 0.16 -8.48
C TYR A 176 14.77 1.35 -9.21
N ASP A 177 13.45 1.29 -9.37
CA ASP A 177 12.63 2.39 -9.87
C ASP A 177 11.45 2.68 -8.94
N ILE A 178 10.95 3.90 -8.99
CA ILE A 178 9.77 4.36 -8.23
C ILE A 178 8.83 5.07 -9.18
N PHE A 179 7.60 4.57 -9.27
CA PHE A 179 6.55 5.08 -10.12
C PHE A 179 5.33 5.54 -9.32
N HIS A 180 4.67 6.58 -9.82
CA HIS A 180 3.42 7.14 -9.30
C HIS A 180 2.40 7.10 -10.44
N HIS A 181 1.49 6.12 -10.41
CA HIS A 181 0.51 5.87 -11.47
C HIS A 181 -0.90 5.97 -10.89
N CYS A 182 -1.92 6.26 -11.71
CA CYS A 182 -3.31 6.23 -11.21
C CYS A 182 -3.68 4.81 -10.76
N SER A 183 -4.31 4.63 -9.59
CA SER A 183 -4.78 3.33 -9.10
C SER A 183 -5.65 2.57 -10.12
N ALA A 184 -6.45 3.27 -10.94
CA ALA A 184 -7.21 2.67 -12.05
C ALA A 184 -6.34 1.92 -13.09
N SER A 185 -5.07 2.29 -13.25
CA SER A 185 -4.14 1.68 -14.21
C SER A 185 -3.54 0.33 -13.76
N SER A 186 -3.75 -0.07 -12.51
CA SER A 186 -3.14 -1.28 -11.95
C SER A 186 -4.08 -1.99 -10.98
N VAL A 187 -4.48 -3.22 -11.33
CA VAL A 187 -5.18 -4.13 -10.41
C VAL A 187 -4.40 -4.30 -9.10
N ASN A 188 -3.06 -4.34 -9.15
CA ASN A 188 -2.27 -4.52 -7.93
C ASN A 188 -2.27 -3.27 -7.02
N LEU A 189 -2.50 -2.05 -7.56
CA LEU A 189 -2.73 -0.85 -6.72
C LEU A 189 -4.10 -0.94 -6.01
N GLN A 190 -5.13 -1.39 -6.72
CA GLN A 190 -6.46 -1.62 -6.15
C GLN A 190 -6.47 -2.75 -5.11
N LEU A 191 -5.63 -3.79 -5.31
CA LEU A 191 -5.44 -4.85 -4.32
C LEU A 191 -4.78 -4.35 -3.03
N ILE A 192 -3.78 -3.46 -3.10
CA ILE A 192 -3.13 -2.94 -1.89
C ILE A 192 -3.99 -1.92 -1.16
N ASP A 193 -4.81 -1.12 -1.85
CA ASP A 193 -5.88 -0.32 -1.21
C ASP A 193 -6.79 -1.20 -0.34
N TYR A 194 -7.29 -2.30 -0.90
CA TYR A 194 -8.11 -3.27 -0.18
C TYR A 194 -7.40 -3.88 1.04
N ILE A 195 -6.16 -4.33 0.86
CA ILE A 195 -5.34 -4.90 1.94
C ILE A 195 -5.11 -3.87 3.05
N ASN A 196 -4.70 -2.66 2.68
CA ASN A 196 -4.42 -1.56 3.60
C ASN A 196 -5.67 -1.15 4.37
N TRP A 197 -6.83 -1.09 3.69
CA TRP A 197 -8.13 -0.84 4.32
C TRP A 197 -8.50 -1.90 5.36
N ALA A 198 -8.24 -3.18 5.11
CA ALA A 198 -8.49 -4.25 6.09
C ALA A 198 -7.56 -4.15 7.32
N ILE A 199 -6.30 -3.76 7.12
CA ILE A 199 -5.34 -3.55 8.21
C ILE A 199 -5.73 -2.29 9.01
N GLN A 200 -6.07 -1.18 8.34
CA GLN A 200 -6.64 0.00 9.00
C GLN A 200 -7.92 -0.33 9.78
N ARG A 201 -8.77 -1.24 9.27
CA ARG A 201 -9.98 -1.71 9.95
C ARG A 201 -9.71 -2.37 11.29
N LYS A 202 -8.70 -3.25 11.34
CA LYS A 202 -8.21 -3.88 12.56
C LYS A 202 -7.73 -2.83 13.57
N TYR A 203 -6.84 -1.92 13.19
CA TYR A 203 -6.22 -0.98 14.13
C TYR A 203 -7.16 0.15 14.60
N GLU A 204 -7.99 0.71 13.72
CA GLU A 204 -8.85 1.85 14.07
C GLU A 204 -10.19 1.46 14.71
N LYS A 205 -10.72 0.27 14.41
CA LYS A 205 -12.06 -0.16 14.88
C LYS A 205 -12.12 -1.57 15.49
N ASN A 206 -10.99 -2.27 15.62
CA ASN A 206 -10.95 -3.69 16.01
C ASN A 206 -11.77 -4.62 15.09
N ASP A 207 -12.03 -4.19 13.85
CA ASP A 207 -12.75 -4.98 12.84
C ASP A 207 -11.76 -5.85 12.08
N ILE A 208 -11.78 -7.15 12.38
CA ILE A 208 -10.87 -8.14 11.82
C ILE A 208 -11.47 -8.99 10.69
N PHE A 209 -12.74 -8.78 10.30
CA PHE A 209 -13.45 -9.71 9.40
C PHE A 209 -12.75 -9.91 8.05
N PHE A 210 -12.28 -8.82 7.45
CA PHE A 210 -11.52 -8.86 6.20
C PHE A 210 -10.02 -9.09 6.40
N TYR A 211 -9.47 -8.65 7.55
CA TYR A 211 -8.09 -8.93 7.95
C TYR A 211 -7.81 -10.44 8.03
N GLU A 212 -8.73 -11.21 8.59
CA GLU A 212 -8.62 -12.67 8.72
C GLU A 212 -8.48 -13.39 7.36
N LYS A 213 -8.98 -12.79 6.26
CA LYS A 213 -8.86 -13.33 4.90
C LYS A 213 -7.47 -13.09 4.27
N ILE A 214 -6.71 -12.14 4.80
CA ILE A 214 -5.38 -11.75 4.27
C ILE A 214 -4.22 -12.12 5.21
N LYS A 215 -4.48 -12.42 6.49
CA LYS A 215 -3.46 -12.60 7.53
C LYS A 215 -2.35 -13.61 7.18
N LYS A 216 -2.66 -14.65 6.39
CA LYS A 216 -1.68 -15.67 5.98
C LYS A 216 -0.59 -15.15 5.05
N TYR A 217 -0.82 -14.01 4.40
CA TYR A 217 0.14 -13.35 3.52
C TYR A 217 0.94 -12.25 4.23
N ILE A 218 0.63 -11.94 5.49
CA ILE A 218 1.30 -10.87 6.24
C ILE A 218 2.68 -11.35 6.68
N LEU A 219 3.71 -10.69 6.15
CA LEU A 219 5.10 -10.81 6.56
C LEU A 219 5.33 -10.13 7.91
N ASP A 220 4.86 -8.89 8.07
CA ASP A 220 4.89 -8.17 9.35
C ASP A 220 3.95 -6.93 9.36
N GLU A 221 3.57 -6.49 10.55
CA GLU A 221 2.83 -5.25 10.85
C GLU A 221 3.62 -4.43 11.88
N GLU A 222 4.55 -3.62 11.39
CA GLU A 222 5.59 -3.02 12.23
C GLU A 222 5.15 -1.66 12.79
N ILE A 223 4.83 -1.64 14.09
CA ILE A 223 4.54 -0.41 14.83
C ILE A 223 5.84 0.33 15.17
N VAL A 224 6.32 1.21 14.28
CA VAL A 224 7.61 1.91 14.39
C VAL A 224 7.67 3.03 15.45
N THR A 225 6.54 3.25 16.13
CA THR A 225 6.36 4.17 17.26
C THR A 225 6.21 3.44 18.59
N LYS A 226 6.27 2.10 18.62
CA LYS A 226 5.96 1.29 19.81
C LYS A 226 6.70 1.73 21.07
N GLU A 227 8.00 1.98 20.97
CA GLU A 227 8.88 2.39 22.07
C GLU A 227 8.81 3.89 22.40
N ARG A 228 8.09 4.69 21.61
CA ARG A 228 7.95 6.13 21.84
C ARG A 228 6.88 6.40 22.88
N ILE A 229 7.17 7.31 23.81
CA ILE A 229 6.21 7.82 24.78
C ILE A 229 5.16 8.66 24.05
N ILE A 230 3.91 8.62 24.51
CA ILE A 230 2.84 9.51 24.04
C ILE A 230 3.24 10.96 24.34
N LYS A 231 3.19 11.82 23.32
CA LYS A 231 3.59 13.23 23.40
C LYS A 231 2.42 14.21 23.25
N TYR A 232 1.26 13.76 22.78
CA TYR A 232 0.09 14.61 22.56
C TYR A 232 -1.21 13.81 22.55
N TYR A 233 -2.22 14.38 23.18
CA TYR A 233 -3.48 14.75 22.53
C TYR A 233 -3.73 16.23 22.88
#